data_AF-A0A8J6N4K2-F1
#
_entry.id   AF-A0A8J6N4K2-F1
#
_cell.length_a   1.000
_cell.length_b   1.000
_cell.length_c   1.000
_cell.angle_alpha   90.00
_cell.angle_beta   90.00
_cell.angle_gamma   90.00
#
_symmetry.space_group_name_H-M   'P 1'
#
loop_
_entity.id
_entity.type
_entity.pdbx_description
1 polymer ?
#
loop_
_entity_poly.entity_id
_entity_poly.type
_entity_poly.pdbx_seq_one_letter_code
_entity_poly.pdbx_strand_id
1 'polypeptide(L)'
;MTTTQLETYVKDQFNMELYEFIKHKVEVENLYDYELATILNVDRPFIGKLRKTFGMKKSAKFPRQFERTYGPGAVERLKKIIENPDKSLASVARHFGFSREYARQVYKKVYGYPYTEAFKSKLQLRKRKMFANRKNSKHLDLLIKVKEKMESIGLTLHLRIQNHSFEILTNDYKLLLRYALTPVMIGQKEYFHITTGASPVDVDFIICLCRNNGKSIHYIIPRHVMPKHGIYLLPEARPAESKYARFKEAWHLLTQKKTHKGGVMTAKESKQLFEESDISAVRSVKRSDVQPGRINLGPHLNQKNSLSARVKTEIDRRLHPCR
;
A
#
# COMPACT_ATOMS: atom_id res chain seq x y z
N MET A 1 -23.79 57.23 -27.38
CA MET A 1 -23.97 56.11 -28.32
C MET A 1 -25.19 55.30 -27.88
N THR A 2 -26.11 54.97 -28.79
CA THR A 2 -27.24 54.05 -28.52
C THR A 2 -26.80 52.60 -28.71
N THR A 3 -27.62 51.62 -28.29
CA THR A 3 -27.36 50.19 -28.56
C THR A 3 -27.27 49.91 -30.05
N THR A 4 -28.21 50.43 -30.84
CA THR A 4 -28.23 50.25 -32.31
C THR A 4 -26.98 50.82 -32.98
N GLN A 5 -26.50 52.00 -32.55
CA GLN A 5 -25.23 52.55 -33.03
C GLN A 5 -24.03 51.66 -32.70
N LEU A 6 -24.03 51.03 -31.51
CA LEU A 6 -22.98 50.11 -31.10
C LEU A 6 -23.05 48.77 -31.85
N GLU A 7 -24.26 48.28 -32.16
CA GLU A 7 -24.48 47.09 -32.99
C GLU A 7 -23.95 47.29 -34.40
N THR A 8 -24.23 48.43 -35.05
CA THR A 8 -23.63 48.81 -36.34
C THR A 8 -22.11 48.89 -36.24
N TYR A 9 -21.57 49.66 -35.28
CA TYR A 9 -20.12 49.82 -35.11
C TYR A 9 -19.37 48.48 -34.91
N VAL A 10 -19.91 47.57 -34.09
CA VAL A 10 -19.28 46.27 -33.86
C VAL A 10 -19.37 45.36 -35.09
N LYS A 11 -20.48 45.42 -35.83
CA LYS A 11 -20.63 44.69 -37.10
C LYS A 11 -19.63 45.19 -38.15
N ASP A 12 -19.48 46.51 -38.28
CA ASP A 12 -18.60 47.13 -39.29
C ASP A 12 -17.11 46.94 -38.96
N GLN A 13 -16.72 47.00 -37.68
CA GLN A 13 -15.31 46.90 -37.26
C GLN A 13 -14.82 45.46 -37.03
N PHE A 14 -15.69 44.56 -36.57
CA PHE A 14 -15.30 43.21 -36.14
C PHE A 14 -16.00 42.09 -36.93
N ASN A 15 -16.89 42.41 -37.88
CA ASN A 15 -17.66 41.46 -38.68
C ASN A 15 -18.41 40.41 -37.84
N MET A 16 -18.98 40.84 -36.72
CA MET A 16 -19.74 39.98 -35.79
C MET A 16 -20.82 40.78 -35.05
N GLU A 17 -21.81 40.09 -34.51
CA GLU A 17 -22.89 40.73 -33.75
C GLU A 17 -22.43 41.15 -32.35
N LEU A 18 -23.04 42.20 -31.79
CA LEU A 18 -22.69 42.74 -30.46
C LEU A 18 -22.74 41.67 -29.34
N TYR A 19 -23.68 40.74 -29.41
CA TYR A 19 -23.78 39.63 -28.48
C TYR A 19 -22.56 38.71 -28.57
N GLU A 20 -22.24 38.17 -29.75
CA GLU A 20 -21.10 37.27 -29.93
C GLU A 20 -19.75 37.98 -29.72
N PHE A 21 -19.63 39.26 -30.03
CA PHE A 21 -18.46 40.06 -29.67
C PHE A 21 -18.26 40.09 -28.15
N ILE A 22 -19.25 40.55 -27.37
CA ILE A 22 -19.11 40.64 -25.92
C ILE A 22 -18.93 39.23 -25.32
N LYS A 23 -19.59 38.21 -25.87
CA LYS A 23 -19.41 36.79 -25.47
C LYS A 23 -17.97 36.33 -25.67
N HIS A 24 -17.40 36.48 -26.87
CA HIS A 24 -16.01 36.12 -27.15
C HIS A 24 -15.03 36.88 -26.24
N LYS A 25 -15.21 38.20 -26.12
CA LYS A 25 -14.35 39.06 -25.31
C LYS A 25 -14.43 38.76 -23.80
N VAL A 26 -15.59 38.36 -23.27
CA VAL A 26 -15.78 38.03 -21.84
C VAL A 26 -15.45 36.58 -21.50
N GLU A 27 -15.78 35.62 -22.37
CA GLU A 27 -15.66 34.19 -22.07
C GLU A 27 -14.36 33.56 -22.60
N VAL A 28 -13.86 34.00 -23.76
CA VAL A 28 -12.61 33.51 -24.36
C VAL A 28 -11.42 34.37 -23.91
N GLU A 29 -11.50 35.69 -24.11
CA GLU A 29 -10.41 36.62 -23.76
C GLU A 29 -10.43 37.08 -22.28
N ASN A 30 -11.50 36.76 -21.54
CA ASN A 30 -11.68 37.06 -20.11
C ASN A 30 -11.49 38.56 -19.78
N LEU A 31 -11.81 39.46 -20.71
CA LEU A 31 -11.67 40.92 -20.57
C LEU A 31 -12.60 41.49 -19.49
N TYR A 32 -12.20 42.61 -18.90
CA TYR A 32 -13.01 43.31 -17.90
C TYR A 32 -14.01 44.29 -18.53
N ASP A 33 -15.11 44.56 -17.81
CA ASP A 33 -16.13 45.58 -18.16
C ASP A 33 -15.49 46.96 -18.52
N TYR A 34 -14.28 47.28 -18.02
CA TYR A 34 -13.55 48.51 -18.35
C TYR A 34 -12.66 48.45 -19.60
N GLU A 35 -12.24 47.25 -20.03
CA GLU A 35 -11.37 47.06 -21.20
C GLU A 35 -12.24 47.04 -22.47
N LEU A 36 -13.38 46.34 -22.38
CA LEU A 36 -14.49 46.43 -23.33
C LEU A 36 -14.97 47.87 -23.54
N ALA A 37 -15.11 48.64 -22.46
CA ALA A 37 -15.49 50.05 -22.50
C ALA A 37 -14.50 50.89 -23.32
N THR A 38 -13.19 50.64 -23.18
CA THR A 38 -12.15 51.29 -24.00
C THR A 38 -12.19 50.83 -25.46
N ILE A 39 -12.32 49.53 -25.73
CA ILE A 39 -12.36 48.98 -27.10
C ILE A 39 -13.58 49.49 -27.88
N LEU A 40 -14.72 49.64 -27.20
CA LEU A 40 -15.99 50.06 -27.79
C LEU A 40 -16.27 51.57 -27.64
N ASN A 41 -15.34 52.32 -27.05
CA ASN A 41 -15.45 53.76 -26.77
C ASN A 41 -16.78 54.19 -26.10
N VAL A 42 -17.19 53.46 -25.05
CA VAL A 42 -18.44 53.68 -24.29
C VAL A 42 -18.20 53.58 -22.78
N ASP A 43 -19.12 54.11 -21.98
CA ASP A 43 -18.99 54.11 -20.52
C ASP A 43 -18.98 52.71 -19.89
N ARG A 44 -18.14 52.52 -18.87
CA ARG A 44 -18.00 51.27 -18.09
C ARG A 44 -19.34 50.73 -17.53
N PRO A 45 -20.27 51.58 -17.01
CA PRO A 45 -21.59 51.10 -16.58
C PRO A 45 -22.49 50.63 -17.72
N PHE A 46 -22.28 51.08 -18.97
CA PHE A 46 -23.06 50.66 -20.13
C PHE A 46 -22.72 49.20 -20.51
N ILE A 47 -21.43 48.87 -20.61
CA ILE A 47 -20.97 47.47 -20.72
C ILE A 47 -21.44 46.63 -19.53
N GLY A 48 -21.36 47.19 -18.32
CA GLY A 48 -21.85 46.56 -17.10
C GLY A 48 -23.36 46.27 -17.07
N LYS A 49 -24.17 47.01 -17.87
CA LYS A 49 -25.58 46.72 -18.16
C LYS A 49 -25.72 45.66 -19.26
N LEU A 50 -25.14 45.88 -20.44
CA LEU A 50 -25.17 44.93 -21.58
C LEU A 50 -24.83 43.49 -21.17
N ARG A 51 -23.71 43.31 -20.46
CA ARG A 51 -23.27 41.99 -19.98
C ARG A 51 -24.26 41.35 -18.98
N LYS A 52 -25.07 42.14 -18.24
CA LYS A 52 -26.18 41.61 -17.43
C LYS A 52 -27.38 41.22 -18.28
N THR A 53 -27.77 42.06 -19.25
CA THR A 53 -28.88 41.78 -20.18
C THR A 53 -28.66 40.47 -20.93
N PHE A 54 -27.42 40.20 -21.34
CA PHE A 54 -27.01 38.97 -22.00
C PHE A 54 -26.73 37.79 -21.05
N GLY A 55 -27.03 37.89 -19.75
CA GLY A 55 -26.85 36.81 -18.76
C GLY A 55 -25.38 36.44 -18.43
N MET A 56 -24.41 37.11 -19.04
CA MET A 56 -22.99 36.77 -18.97
C MET A 56 -22.38 37.10 -17.59
N LYS A 57 -21.57 36.17 -17.07
CA LYS A 57 -20.86 36.34 -15.80
C LYS A 57 -19.72 37.35 -15.93
N LYS A 58 -19.30 37.98 -14.83
CA LYS A 58 -18.10 38.83 -14.82
C LYS A 58 -16.85 37.96 -15.01
N SER A 59 -15.88 38.49 -15.75
CA SER A 59 -14.56 37.90 -15.95
C SER A 59 -13.87 37.55 -14.63
N ALA A 60 -13.21 36.40 -14.63
CA ALA A 60 -12.60 35.84 -13.44
C ALA A 60 -11.32 36.59 -13.08
N LYS A 61 -11.40 37.47 -12.07
CA LYS A 61 -10.26 38.28 -11.59
C LYS A 61 -9.03 37.45 -11.22
N PHE A 62 -9.23 36.26 -10.64
CA PHE A 62 -8.11 35.47 -10.09
C PHE A 62 -7.19 34.88 -11.17
N PRO A 63 -7.66 34.13 -12.20
CA PRO A 63 -6.79 33.64 -13.27
C PRO A 63 -5.92 34.73 -13.91
N ARG A 64 -6.51 35.85 -14.35
CA ARG A 64 -5.75 36.96 -14.95
C ARG A 64 -4.71 37.56 -14.00
N GLN A 65 -5.03 37.75 -12.73
CA GLN A 65 -4.04 38.24 -11.76
C GLN A 65 -2.91 37.22 -11.53
N PHE A 66 -3.23 35.91 -11.49
CA PHE A 66 -2.25 34.85 -11.32
C PHE A 66 -1.29 34.77 -12.52
N GLU A 67 -1.80 34.87 -13.75
CA GLU A 67 -0.95 34.84 -14.96
C GLU A 67 -0.19 36.16 -15.18
N ARG A 68 -0.71 37.30 -14.71
CA ARG A 68 0.06 38.55 -14.65
C ARG A 68 1.24 38.48 -13.67
N THR A 69 1.16 37.67 -12.61
CA THR A 69 2.24 37.50 -11.63
C THR A 69 3.20 36.34 -11.97
N TYR A 70 2.73 35.25 -12.59
CA TYR A 70 3.51 34.03 -12.84
C TYR A 70 3.68 33.66 -14.33
N GLY A 71 3.30 34.57 -15.24
CA GLY A 71 3.36 34.42 -16.69
C GLY A 71 2.14 33.71 -17.31
N PRO A 72 1.98 33.80 -18.64
CA PRO A 72 0.85 33.20 -19.36
C PRO A 72 0.80 31.68 -19.17
N GLY A 73 -0.41 31.11 -19.09
CA GLY A 73 -0.60 29.67 -18.85
C GLY A 73 -0.10 29.18 -17.49
N ALA A 74 0.15 30.08 -16.51
CA ALA A 74 0.50 29.67 -15.15
C ALA A 74 -0.64 28.88 -14.47
N VAL A 75 -1.91 29.17 -14.78
CA VAL A 75 -3.05 28.40 -14.25
C VAL A 75 -3.03 26.97 -14.80
N GLU A 76 -2.73 26.78 -16.09
CA GLU A 76 -2.57 25.43 -16.66
C GLU A 76 -1.38 24.68 -16.06
N ARG A 77 -0.23 25.34 -15.91
CA ARG A 77 0.96 24.74 -15.29
C ARG A 77 0.67 24.30 -13.86
N LEU A 78 -0.12 25.08 -13.12
CA LEU A 78 -0.60 24.71 -11.80
C LEU A 78 -1.52 23.47 -11.83
N LYS A 79 -2.50 23.41 -12.75
CA LYS A 79 -3.36 22.24 -12.96
C LYS A 79 -2.54 20.98 -13.25
N LYS A 80 -1.68 21.04 -14.27
CA LYS A 80 -0.77 19.94 -14.70
C LYS A 80 0.11 19.43 -13.55
N ILE A 81 0.59 20.30 -12.66
CA ILE A 81 1.34 19.89 -11.46
C ILE A 81 0.44 19.30 -10.38
N ILE A 82 -0.73 19.88 -10.10
CA ILE A 82 -1.56 19.49 -8.94
C ILE A 82 -2.49 18.30 -9.22
N GLU A 83 -2.79 17.97 -10.48
CA GLU A 83 -3.48 16.74 -10.87
C GLU A 83 -2.55 15.52 -10.77
N ASN A 84 -1.28 15.67 -11.18
CA ASN A 84 -0.27 14.61 -11.16
C ASN A 84 -0.14 13.97 -9.76
N PRO A 85 -0.50 12.68 -9.56
CA PRO A 85 -0.86 12.15 -8.24
C PRO A 85 0.29 12.10 -7.23
N ASP A 86 1.53 12.08 -7.72
CA ASP A 86 2.74 11.95 -6.90
C ASP A 86 3.30 13.33 -6.47
N LYS A 87 2.88 14.42 -7.14
CA LYS A 87 3.13 15.81 -6.73
C LYS A 87 2.13 16.30 -5.67
N SER A 88 2.52 17.29 -4.86
CA SER A 88 1.71 17.87 -3.77
C SER A 88 1.65 19.40 -3.86
N LEU A 89 0.90 20.07 -2.97
CA LEU A 89 0.94 21.53 -2.84
C LEU A 89 2.36 22.07 -2.59
N ALA A 90 3.24 21.30 -1.94
CA ALA A 90 4.65 21.67 -1.76
C ALA A 90 5.51 21.50 -3.03
N SER A 91 4.98 20.87 -4.08
CA SER A 91 5.56 20.89 -5.44
C SER A 91 5.12 22.13 -6.21
N VAL A 92 3.84 22.50 -6.12
CA VAL A 92 3.29 23.74 -6.71
C VAL A 92 3.98 24.97 -6.11
N ALA A 93 4.03 25.04 -4.77
CA ALA A 93 4.72 26.07 -3.99
C ALA A 93 6.15 26.36 -4.50
N ARG A 94 6.96 25.31 -4.65
CA ARG A 94 8.35 25.42 -5.13
C ARG A 94 8.46 25.80 -6.61
N HIS A 95 7.51 25.40 -7.46
CA HIS A 95 7.54 25.76 -8.89
C HIS A 95 7.25 27.25 -9.14
N PHE A 96 6.39 27.86 -8.31
CA PHE A 96 5.98 29.26 -8.44
C PHE A 96 6.58 30.19 -7.38
N GLY A 97 7.57 29.73 -6.60
CA GLY A 97 8.27 30.54 -5.60
C GLY A 97 7.40 31.05 -4.43
N PHE A 98 6.30 30.37 -4.08
CA PHE A 98 5.37 30.84 -3.04
C PHE A 98 5.11 29.80 -1.92
N SER A 99 4.45 30.23 -0.85
CA SER A 99 4.21 29.36 0.33
C SER A 99 3.21 28.23 0.06
N ARG A 100 3.35 27.11 0.79
CA ARG A 100 2.41 25.97 0.71
C ARG A 100 0.97 26.37 1.05
N GLU A 101 0.76 27.35 1.92
CA GLU A 101 -0.59 27.79 2.29
C GLU A 101 -1.19 28.71 1.21
N TYR A 102 -0.38 29.54 0.55
CA TYR A 102 -0.83 30.24 -0.66
C TYR A 102 -1.20 29.24 -1.77
N ALA A 103 -0.43 28.16 -1.94
CA ALA A 103 -0.79 27.07 -2.86
C ALA A 103 -2.18 26.48 -2.57
N ARG A 104 -2.55 26.32 -1.29
CA ARG A 104 -3.89 25.84 -0.85
C ARG A 104 -4.99 26.87 -1.15
N GLN A 105 -4.74 28.16 -0.92
CA GLN A 105 -5.67 29.24 -1.25
C GLN A 105 -5.90 29.35 -2.76
N VAL A 106 -4.82 29.31 -3.55
CA VAL A 106 -4.86 29.27 -5.02
C VAL A 106 -5.64 28.05 -5.50
N TYR A 107 -5.39 26.86 -4.95
CA TYR A 107 -6.15 25.66 -5.29
C TYR A 107 -7.66 25.86 -5.08
N LYS A 108 -8.09 26.40 -3.93
CA LYS A 108 -9.51 26.70 -3.68
C LYS A 108 -10.07 27.72 -4.68
N LYS A 109 -9.29 28.72 -5.11
CA LYS A 109 -9.71 29.71 -6.12
C LYS A 109 -9.78 29.15 -7.55
N VAL A 110 -9.03 28.09 -7.87
CA VAL A 110 -9.03 27.45 -9.21
C VAL A 110 -10.08 26.33 -9.32
N TYR A 111 -10.26 25.52 -8.27
CA TYR A 111 -11.13 24.34 -8.30
C TYR A 111 -12.46 24.54 -7.54
N GLY A 112 -12.62 25.63 -6.78
CA GLY A 112 -13.82 25.92 -5.98
C GLY A 112 -13.90 25.22 -4.62
N TYR A 113 -13.33 24.01 -4.50
CA TYR A 113 -13.40 23.18 -3.29
C TYR A 113 -12.05 23.04 -2.55
N PRO A 114 -12.03 22.54 -1.28
CA PRO A 114 -10.80 22.41 -0.50
C PRO A 114 -9.88 21.26 -0.98
N TYR A 115 -8.57 21.50 -1.00
CA TYR A 115 -7.57 20.48 -1.36
C TYR A 115 -7.63 19.20 -0.50
N THR A 116 -8.24 19.24 0.67
CA THR A 116 -8.42 18.09 1.58
C THR A 116 -9.07 16.88 0.91
N GLU A 117 -9.98 17.10 -0.04
CA GLU A 117 -10.68 16.03 -0.78
C GLU A 117 -9.76 15.39 -1.82
N ALA A 118 -9.15 16.21 -2.68
CA ALA A 118 -8.14 15.74 -3.64
C ALA A 118 -6.96 15.04 -2.95
N PHE A 119 -6.56 15.50 -1.76
CA PHE A 119 -5.54 14.83 -0.95
C PHE A 119 -5.97 13.44 -0.47
N LYS A 120 -7.21 13.26 0.01
CA LYS A 120 -7.77 11.94 0.36
C LYS A 120 -7.74 11.00 -0.86
N SER A 121 -8.18 11.46 -2.02
CA SER A 121 -8.18 10.69 -3.27
C SER A 121 -6.77 10.31 -3.74
N LYS A 122 -5.83 11.26 -3.73
CA LYS A 122 -4.41 10.99 -4.02
C LYS A 122 -3.80 10.00 -3.03
N LEU A 123 -4.10 10.11 -1.74
CA LEU A 123 -3.60 9.19 -0.71
C LEU A 123 -4.13 7.76 -0.92
N GLN A 124 -5.40 7.60 -1.30
CA GLN A 124 -5.93 6.29 -1.70
C GLN A 124 -5.23 5.75 -2.95
N LEU A 125 -5.01 6.58 -3.98
CA LEU A 125 -4.34 6.13 -5.20
C LEU A 125 -2.87 5.75 -4.95
N ARG A 126 -2.14 6.50 -4.12
CA ARG A 126 -0.78 6.15 -3.67
C ARG A 126 -0.75 4.84 -2.89
N LYS A 127 -1.72 4.60 -1.99
CA LYS A 127 -1.89 3.30 -1.32
C LYS A 127 -2.14 2.19 -2.35
N ARG A 128 -3.02 2.39 -3.34
CA ARG A 128 -3.27 1.42 -4.43
C ARG A 128 -1.99 1.11 -5.24
N LYS A 129 -1.23 2.13 -5.68
CA LYS A 129 0.09 1.96 -6.34
C LYS A 129 1.07 1.17 -5.45
N MET A 130 1.20 1.54 -4.18
CA MET A 130 2.08 0.87 -3.22
C MET A 130 1.71 -0.60 -3.00
N PHE A 131 0.41 -0.93 -2.96
CA PHE A 131 -0.05 -2.32 -2.88
C PHE A 131 0.16 -3.08 -4.20
N ALA A 132 -0.03 -2.44 -5.36
CA ALA A 132 0.29 -3.03 -6.66
C ALA A 132 1.78 -3.38 -6.76
N ASN A 133 2.67 -2.45 -6.41
CA ASN A 133 4.11 -2.70 -6.42
C ASN A 133 4.54 -3.77 -5.38
N ARG A 134 3.80 -3.91 -4.27
CA ARG A 134 3.97 -5.02 -3.30
C ARG A 134 3.47 -6.39 -3.80
N LYS A 135 2.72 -6.48 -4.90
CA LYS A 135 2.38 -7.78 -5.54
C LYS A 135 3.60 -8.52 -6.10
N ASN A 136 4.73 -7.83 -6.24
CA ASN A 136 6.02 -8.39 -6.64
C ASN A 136 6.99 -8.49 -5.45
N SER A 137 6.46 -8.61 -4.22
CA SER A 137 7.29 -8.88 -3.06
C SER A 137 7.74 -10.34 -3.06
N LYS A 138 9.06 -10.56 -3.01
CA LYS A 138 9.69 -11.90 -2.97
C LYS A 138 9.06 -12.83 -1.92
N HIS A 139 8.46 -12.27 -0.87
CA HIS A 139 7.75 -13.01 0.18
C HIS A 139 6.49 -13.75 -0.34
N LEU A 140 5.72 -13.17 -1.25
CA LEU A 140 4.56 -13.84 -1.86
C LEU A 140 5.01 -15.02 -2.74
N ASP A 141 6.08 -14.85 -3.51
CA ASP A 141 6.60 -15.91 -4.37
C ASP A 141 7.18 -17.08 -3.53
N LEU A 142 7.74 -16.80 -2.35
CA LEU A 142 8.16 -17.83 -1.38
C LEU A 142 6.95 -18.52 -0.72
N LEU A 143 5.90 -17.78 -0.35
CA LEU A 143 4.66 -18.35 0.21
C LEU A 143 3.95 -19.27 -0.79
N ILE A 144 3.92 -18.88 -2.07
CA ILE A 144 3.39 -19.71 -3.16
C ILE A 144 4.17 -21.02 -3.25
N LYS A 145 5.52 -20.98 -3.25
CA LYS A 145 6.36 -22.19 -3.28
C LYS A 145 6.22 -23.09 -2.05
N VAL A 146 6.05 -22.50 -0.86
CA VAL A 146 5.75 -23.27 0.36
C VAL A 146 4.38 -23.92 0.26
N LYS A 147 3.37 -23.25 -0.32
CA LYS A 147 2.05 -23.85 -0.58
C LYS A 147 2.15 -25.01 -1.58
N GLU A 148 2.77 -24.82 -2.74
CA GLU A 148 3.02 -25.86 -3.75
C GLU A 148 3.75 -27.08 -3.14
N LYS A 149 4.76 -26.83 -2.28
CA LYS A 149 5.51 -27.89 -1.59
C LYS A 149 4.70 -28.63 -0.53
N MET A 150 3.78 -27.96 0.17
CA MET A 150 2.90 -28.61 1.15
C MET A 150 1.77 -29.40 0.45
N GLU A 151 1.17 -28.84 -0.61
CA GLU A 151 0.13 -29.51 -1.40
C GLU A 151 0.65 -30.77 -2.11
N SER A 152 1.90 -30.74 -2.62
CA SER A 152 2.57 -31.93 -3.18
C SER A 152 2.98 -32.99 -2.15
N ILE A 153 2.80 -32.73 -0.85
CA ILE A 153 2.94 -33.70 0.27
C ILE A 153 1.55 -34.10 0.82
N GLY A 154 0.45 -33.59 0.24
CA GLY A 154 -0.92 -33.85 0.70
C GLY A 154 -1.33 -33.04 1.93
N LEU A 155 -0.56 -32.02 2.32
CA LEU A 155 -0.88 -31.15 3.46
C LEU A 155 -1.84 -30.03 3.03
N THR A 156 -3.07 -30.05 3.56
CA THR A 156 -4.04 -28.98 3.35
C THR A 156 -3.58 -27.68 4.03
N LEU A 157 -3.56 -26.59 3.27
CA LEU A 157 -2.97 -25.32 3.70
C LEU A 157 -4.03 -24.20 3.72
N HIS A 158 -4.36 -23.72 4.92
CA HIS A 158 -5.26 -22.59 5.13
C HIS A 158 -4.47 -21.33 5.50
N LEU A 159 -4.24 -20.46 4.51
CA LEU A 159 -3.65 -19.14 4.72
C LEU A 159 -4.62 -18.21 5.47
N ARG A 160 -4.18 -17.68 6.62
CA ARG A 160 -4.73 -16.49 7.26
C ARG A 160 -3.71 -15.36 7.20
N ILE A 161 -4.21 -14.12 7.23
CA ILE A 161 -3.37 -12.92 7.19
C ILE A 161 -3.90 -11.99 8.28
N GLN A 162 -3.09 -11.77 9.30
CA GLN A 162 -3.41 -10.97 10.47
C GLN A 162 -2.34 -9.89 10.61
N ASN A 163 -2.74 -8.61 10.78
CA ASN A 163 -1.85 -7.50 11.17
C ASN A 163 -0.48 -7.43 10.45
N HIS A 164 -0.47 -7.76 9.15
CA HIS A 164 0.69 -7.79 8.23
C HIS A 164 1.63 -9.02 8.32
N SER A 165 1.37 -10.01 9.17
CA SER A 165 1.95 -11.36 9.05
C SER A 165 1.08 -12.28 8.20
N PHE A 166 1.71 -13.34 7.68
CA PHE A 166 1.03 -14.47 7.06
C PHE A 166 1.09 -15.64 8.04
N GLU A 167 -0.07 -16.15 8.41
CA GLU A 167 -0.24 -17.31 9.28
C GLU A 167 -0.65 -18.49 8.42
N ILE A 168 0.10 -19.58 8.48
CA ILE A 168 -0.21 -20.80 7.77
C ILE A 168 -0.84 -21.76 8.77
N LEU A 169 -2.05 -22.25 8.49
CA LEU A 169 -2.73 -23.28 9.28
C LEU A 169 -2.80 -24.59 8.50
N THR A 170 -2.32 -25.68 9.12
CA THR A 170 -2.34 -27.04 8.57
C THR A 170 -2.45 -28.02 9.73
N ASN A 171 -3.38 -28.99 9.66
CA ASN A 171 -3.59 -30.03 10.69
C ASN A 171 -3.68 -29.49 12.13
N ASP A 172 -4.36 -28.34 12.28
CA ASP A 172 -4.56 -27.57 13.51
C ASP A 172 -3.29 -26.97 14.15
N TYR A 173 -2.15 -27.02 13.46
CA TYR A 173 -0.94 -26.28 13.82
C TYR A 173 -0.93 -24.86 13.26
N LYS A 174 -0.38 -23.93 14.06
CA LYS A 174 -0.04 -22.56 13.65
C LYS A 174 1.41 -22.53 13.19
N LEU A 175 1.63 -22.23 11.91
CA LEU A 175 2.93 -22.24 11.25
C LEU A 175 3.33 -20.81 10.86
N LEU A 176 4.54 -20.39 11.24
CA LEU A 176 5.12 -19.10 10.87
C LEU A 176 6.21 -19.28 9.81
N LEU A 177 6.09 -18.61 8.65
CA LEU A 177 7.16 -18.58 7.66
C LEU A 177 8.24 -17.55 8.01
N ARG A 178 9.49 -17.98 7.99
CA ARG A 178 10.71 -17.15 8.02
C ARG A 178 11.61 -17.57 6.86
N TYR A 179 12.43 -16.65 6.35
CA TYR A 179 13.30 -16.94 5.22
C TYR A 179 14.63 -16.17 5.29
N ALA A 180 15.68 -16.75 4.69
CA ALA A 180 16.96 -16.10 4.46
C ALA A 180 17.43 -16.36 3.01
N LEU A 181 17.80 -15.30 2.31
CA LEU A 181 18.21 -15.32 0.89
C LEU A 181 19.72 -15.17 0.68
N THR A 182 20.46 -14.85 1.74
CA THR A 182 21.90 -14.55 1.71
C THR A 182 22.58 -15.40 2.78
N PRO A 183 23.53 -16.28 2.43
CA PRO A 183 24.38 -16.92 3.41
C PRO A 183 25.31 -15.91 4.08
N VAL A 184 25.86 -16.30 5.22
CA VAL A 184 26.89 -15.62 5.99
C VAL A 184 28.02 -16.63 6.21
N MET A 185 29.24 -16.27 5.83
CA MET A 185 30.41 -17.11 6.09
C MET A 185 30.77 -17.04 7.58
N ILE A 186 30.96 -18.19 8.23
CA ILE A 186 31.55 -18.28 9.56
C ILE A 186 32.64 -19.34 9.50
N GLY A 187 33.90 -18.90 9.50
CA GLY A 187 35.02 -19.72 9.06
C GLY A 187 34.84 -20.16 7.60
N GLN A 188 35.12 -21.43 7.31
CA GLN A 188 35.00 -22.01 5.98
C GLN A 188 33.58 -22.49 5.61
N LYS A 189 32.54 -22.23 6.43
CA LYS A 189 31.18 -22.78 6.22
C LYS A 189 30.13 -21.69 6.00
N GLU A 190 29.20 -21.95 5.08
CA GLU A 190 28.03 -21.11 4.80
C GLU A 190 26.89 -21.33 5.81
N TYR A 191 26.45 -20.27 6.48
CA TYR A 191 25.29 -20.31 7.38
C TYR A 191 24.20 -19.34 6.95
N PHE A 192 22.95 -19.79 6.94
CA PHE A 192 21.78 -18.93 6.77
C PHE A 192 21.30 -18.47 8.15
N HIS A 193 21.52 -17.19 8.46
CA HIS A 193 21.01 -16.58 9.69
C HIS A 193 19.54 -16.19 9.54
N ILE A 194 18.68 -16.69 10.44
CA ILE A 194 17.27 -16.32 10.53
C ILE A 194 16.98 -15.78 11.93
N THR A 195 16.55 -14.52 12.01
CA THR A 195 16.15 -13.89 13.27
C THR A 195 14.77 -14.40 13.74
N THR A 196 14.68 -14.85 14.99
CA THR A 196 13.39 -15.26 15.58
C THR A 196 12.48 -14.05 15.76
N GLY A 197 13.08 -12.93 16.23
CA GLY A 197 12.38 -11.69 16.57
C GLY A 197 11.35 -11.88 17.69
N ALA A 198 10.44 -10.91 17.84
CA ALA A 198 9.22 -11.09 18.62
C ALA A 198 8.25 -12.03 17.87
N SER A 199 8.59 -13.31 17.81
CA SER A 199 7.71 -14.36 17.28
C SER A 199 6.49 -14.48 18.20
N PRO A 200 5.25 -14.61 17.67
CA PRO A 200 4.07 -14.75 18.51
C PRO A 200 4.19 -15.95 19.45
N VAL A 201 3.56 -15.84 20.62
CA VAL A 201 3.53 -16.92 21.62
C VAL A 201 2.72 -18.12 21.11
N ASP A 202 1.73 -17.85 20.26
CA ASP A 202 0.74 -18.78 19.73
C ASP A 202 1.14 -19.34 18.34
N VAL A 203 2.34 -19.95 18.27
CA VAL A 203 2.90 -20.61 17.07
C VAL A 203 3.43 -21.98 17.47
N ASP A 204 3.10 -23.02 16.71
CA ASP A 204 3.53 -24.40 16.99
C ASP A 204 4.87 -24.74 16.32
N PHE A 205 5.02 -24.36 15.04
CA PHE A 205 6.26 -24.56 14.28
C PHE A 205 6.63 -23.31 13.47
N ILE A 206 7.92 -23.19 13.17
CA ILE A 206 8.47 -22.16 12.29
C ILE A 206 9.04 -22.87 11.07
N ILE A 207 8.53 -22.52 9.89
CA ILE A 207 9.11 -22.94 8.61
C ILE A 207 10.22 -21.95 8.28
N CYS A 208 11.45 -22.43 8.22
CA CYS A 208 12.64 -21.65 7.89
C CYS A 208 13.13 -22.01 6.49
N LEU A 209 12.97 -21.10 5.53
CA LEU A 209 13.38 -21.29 4.14
C LEU A 209 14.74 -20.64 3.89
N CYS A 210 15.74 -21.46 3.57
CA CYS A 210 17.07 -21.05 3.12
C CYS A 210 17.15 -21.21 1.59
N ARG A 211 17.66 -20.22 0.87
CA ARG A 211 17.84 -20.31 -0.59
C ARG A 211 19.31 -20.21 -0.97
N ASN A 212 19.89 -21.32 -1.43
CA ASN A 212 21.26 -21.38 -1.93
C ASN A 212 21.28 -21.85 -3.39
N ASN A 213 22.03 -21.15 -4.25
CA ASN A 213 22.24 -21.50 -5.67
C ASN A 213 20.98 -21.97 -6.39
N GLY A 214 19.93 -21.14 -6.33
CA GLY A 214 18.61 -21.39 -6.91
C GLY A 214 17.72 -22.32 -6.09
N LYS A 215 18.28 -23.40 -5.52
CA LYS A 215 17.61 -24.41 -4.69
C LYS A 215 17.05 -23.80 -3.40
N SER A 216 15.92 -24.31 -2.93
CA SER A 216 15.26 -23.89 -1.69
C SER A 216 15.25 -25.07 -0.72
N ILE A 217 15.74 -24.85 0.49
CA ILE A 217 15.86 -25.86 1.55
C ILE A 217 15.04 -25.36 2.73
N HIS A 218 14.17 -26.24 3.25
CA HIS A 218 13.20 -25.91 4.28
C HIS A 218 13.61 -26.60 5.58
N TYR A 219 13.42 -25.92 6.70
CA TYR A 219 13.56 -26.47 8.04
C TYR A 219 12.25 -26.29 8.79
N ILE A 220 11.71 -27.37 9.35
CA ILE A 220 10.43 -27.37 10.07
C ILE A 220 10.75 -27.51 11.55
N ILE A 221 10.87 -26.37 12.24
CA ILE A 221 11.43 -26.31 13.60
C ILE A 221 10.29 -26.07 14.62
N PRO A 222 10.08 -26.96 15.60
CA PRO A 222 9.08 -26.74 16.65
C PRO A 222 9.40 -25.50 17.47
N ARG A 223 8.37 -24.73 17.85
CA ARG A 223 8.52 -23.43 18.54
C ARG A 223 9.35 -23.51 19.83
N HIS A 224 9.28 -24.63 20.55
CA HIS A 224 10.02 -24.86 21.79
C HIS A 224 11.54 -25.08 21.57
N VAL A 225 11.96 -25.49 20.37
CA VAL A 225 13.38 -25.66 20.01
C VAL A 225 14.02 -24.34 19.57
N MET A 226 13.19 -23.37 19.14
CA MET A 226 13.64 -22.09 18.58
C MET A 226 14.19 -21.13 19.66
N PRO A 227 15.46 -20.71 19.58
CA PRO A 227 16.06 -19.74 20.51
C PRO A 227 15.47 -18.33 20.34
N LYS A 228 15.63 -17.49 21.38
CA LYS A 228 15.04 -16.14 21.45
C LYS A 228 15.53 -15.16 20.38
N HIS A 229 16.80 -15.23 19.99
CA HIS A 229 17.45 -14.19 19.17
C HIS A 229 17.48 -14.54 17.67
N GLY A 230 17.92 -15.75 17.33
CA GLY A 230 17.96 -16.26 15.95
C GLY A 230 18.65 -17.62 15.86
N ILE A 231 18.61 -18.21 14.68
CA ILE A 231 19.30 -19.47 14.36
C ILE A 231 20.26 -19.29 13.18
N TYR A 232 21.34 -20.05 13.20
CA TYR A 232 22.23 -20.25 12.06
C TYR A 232 21.98 -21.66 11.52
N LEU A 233 21.56 -21.75 10.26
CA LEU A 233 21.28 -23.00 9.57
C LEU A 233 22.39 -23.30 8.57
N LEU A 234 23.04 -24.46 8.71
CA LEU A 234 24.12 -24.93 7.84
C LEU A 234 23.50 -25.87 6.78
N PRO A 235 23.36 -25.46 5.50
CA PRO A 235 22.61 -26.23 4.49
C PRO A 235 23.16 -27.64 4.24
N GLU A 236 24.47 -27.80 4.38
CA GLU A 236 25.22 -29.01 4.02
C GLU A 236 25.37 -29.99 5.20
N ALA A 237 24.97 -29.58 6.40
CA ALA A 237 25.12 -30.38 7.61
C ALA A 237 24.43 -31.75 7.53
N ARG A 238 25.16 -32.80 7.88
CA ARG A 238 24.60 -34.11 8.22
C ARG A 238 23.86 -34.04 9.58
N PRO A 239 22.95 -34.98 9.91
CA PRO A 239 22.16 -34.94 11.14
C PRO A 239 22.96 -34.78 12.44
N ALA A 240 24.18 -35.34 12.51
CA ALA A 240 25.08 -35.23 13.67
C ALA A 240 25.89 -33.91 13.72
N GLU A 241 25.99 -33.16 12.61
CA GLU A 241 26.87 -32.00 12.48
C GLU A 241 26.21 -30.68 12.92
N SER A 242 24.89 -30.66 13.11
CA SER A 242 24.17 -29.48 13.60
C SER A 242 22.88 -29.86 14.32
N LYS A 243 22.65 -29.22 15.48
CA LYS A 243 21.40 -29.29 16.27
C LYS A 243 20.12 -29.14 15.43
N TYR A 244 20.18 -28.40 14.32
CA TYR A 244 19.03 -28.12 13.45
C TYR A 244 18.98 -28.97 12.17
N ALA A 245 20.02 -29.76 11.85
CA ALA A 245 20.05 -30.61 10.65
C ALA A 245 18.91 -31.64 10.64
N ARG A 246 18.54 -32.19 11.81
CA ARG A 246 17.38 -33.09 11.95
C ARG A 246 16.00 -32.49 11.61
N PHE A 247 15.90 -31.17 11.44
CA PHE A 247 14.66 -30.50 11.02
C PHE A 247 14.62 -30.17 9.51
N LYS A 248 15.69 -30.47 8.78
CA LYS A 248 15.82 -30.25 7.33
C LYS A 248 14.83 -31.13 6.57
N GLU A 249 13.94 -30.51 5.79
CA GLU A 249 12.82 -31.12 5.08
C GLU A 249 11.93 -32.03 5.98
N ALA A 250 11.86 -31.77 7.28
CA ALA A 250 11.08 -32.53 8.27
C ALA A 250 9.56 -32.27 8.21
N TRP A 251 8.98 -32.30 7.00
CA TRP A 251 7.55 -32.10 6.74
C TRP A 251 6.65 -33.14 7.43
N HIS A 252 7.19 -34.32 7.74
CA HIS A 252 6.51 -35.37 8.52
C HIS A 252 6.08 -34.90 9.92
N LEU A 253 6.69 -33.85 10.47
CA LEU A 253 6.25 -33.26 11.75
C LEU A 253 4.89 -32.55 11.64
N LEU A 254 4.39 -32.30 10.43
CA LEU A 254 3.14 -31.60 10.16
C LEU A 254 2.00 -32.54 9.69
N THR A 255 2.28 -33.82 9.39
CA THR A 255 1.27 -34.78 8.89
C THR A 255 0.39 -35.34 10.01
N GLN A 256 0.90 -35.42 11.24
CA GLN A 256 0.14 -35.87 12.41
C GLN A 256 -0.81 -34.77 12.89
N LYS A 257 -2.12 -35.04 13.00
CA LYS A 257 -3.08 -34.08 13.57
C LYS A 257 -2.74 -33.75 15.03
N LYS A 258 -2.86 -32.47 15.39
CA LYS A 258 -2.65 -31.97 16.75
C LYS A 258 -3.62 -32.63 17.74
N THR A 259 -3.12 -33.48 18.63
CA THR A 259 -3.95 -34.17 19.62
C THR A 259 -4.48 -33.17 20.66
N HIS A 260 -5.81 -33.10 20.82
CA HIS A 260 -6.47 -32.06 21.63
C HIS A 260 -6.17 -32.07 23.15
N LYS A 261 -5.33 -32.97 23.66
CA LYS A 261 -4.98 -33.10 25.09
C LYS A 261 -4.00 -32.03 25.61
N GLY A 262 -4.16 -30.77 25.20
CA GLY A 262 -3.49 -29.60 25.80
C GLY A 262 -1.95 -29.57 25.75
N GLY A 263 -1.31 -30.52 25.07
CA GLY A 263 0.14 -30.67 25.06
C GLY A 263 0.83 -29.69 24.13
N VAL A 264 1.63 -28.78 24.69
CA VAL A 264 2.79 -28.26 23.97
C VAL A 264 3.73 -29.44 23.76
N MET A 265 4.03 -29.80 22.50
CA MET A 265 4.99 -30.88 22.18
C MET A 265 6.23 -30.72 23.05
N THR A 266 6.48 -31.71 23.89
CA THR A 266 7.58 -31.69 24.84
C THR A 266 8.90 -32.10 24.18
N ALA A 267 10.00 -31.80 24.86
CA ALA A 267 11.32 -32.30 24.48
C ALA A 267 11.48 -33.83 24.62
N LYS A 268 10.46 -34.55 25.15
CA LYS A 268 10.42 -36.02 25.20
C LYS A 268 9.75 -36.61 23.95
N GLU A 269 8.59 -36.10 23.53
CA GLU A 269 7.90 -36.58 22.32
C GLU A 269 8.73 -36.35 21.05
N SER A 270 9.45 -35.22 20.99
CA SER A 270 10.41 -34.90 19.91
C SER A 270 11.78 -35.60 20.03
N LYS A 271 11.92 -36.52 21.00
CA LYS A 271 13.03 -37.49 21.14
C LYS A 271 12.56 -38.92 20.84
N GLN A 272 11.39 -39.33 21.35
CA GLN A 272 10.82 -40.67 21.11
C GLN A 272 10.64 -41.02 19.62
N LEU A 273 10.45 -40.04 18.73
CA LEU A 273 10.45 -40.26 17.28
C LEU A 273 11.82 -40.68 16.67
N PHE A 274 12.89 -40.76 17.48
CA PHE A 274 14.24 -41.13 17.06
C PHE A 274 14.98 -42.07 18.05
N GLU A 275 14.41 -42.37 19.21
CA GLU A 275 15.07 -43.08 20.32
C GLU A 275 14.12 -44.14 20.94
N GLU A 276 13.94 -45.29 20.29
CA GLU A 276 13.40 -46.52 20.91
C GLU A 276 14.56 -47.37 21.48
N SER A 277 15.11 -46.96 22.63
CA SER A 277 15.90 -47.84 23.52
C SER A 277 15.91 -47.29 24.97
N ASP A 278 15.47 -48.14 25.90
CA ASP A 278 15.72 -48.19 27.35
C ASP A 278 15.58 -46.98 28.33
N ILE A 279 14.55 -47.11 29.18
CA ILE A 279 14.57 -47.06 30.67
C ILE A 279 14.89 -45.72 31.41
N SER A 280 13.80 -45.08 31.91
CA SER A 280 13.70 -44.27 33.16
C SER A 280 14.41 -42.89 33.27
N ALA A 281 13.94 -41.84 33.96
CA ALA A 281 12.63 -41.45 34.55
C ALA A 281 12.44 -39.89 34.44
N VAL A 282 12.44 -38.97 35.44
CA VAL A 282 11.85 -38.89 36.80
C VAL A 282 10.73 -37.79 36.80
N ARG A 283 10.54 -36.95 37.86
CA ARG A 283 9.51 -35.89 37.95
C ARG A 283 9.91 -34.68 38.84
N SER A 284 9.48 -33.47 38.45
CA SER A 284 9.04 -32.33 39.30
C SER A 284 8.47 -31.22 38.37
N VAL A 285 7.25 -30.67 38.49
CA VAL A 285 6.63 -29.75 39.51
C VAL A 285 7.15 -28.29 39.40
N LYS A 286 6.37 -27.19 39.45
CA LYS A 286 4.96 -26.83 39.07
C LYS A 286 4.77 -25.29 39.25
N ARG A 287 3.73 -24.66 38.63
CA ARG A 287 3.21 -23.27 38.87
C ARG A 287 4.12 -22.09 38.39
N SER A 288 3.65 -20.85 38.21
CA SER A 288 2.30 -20.22 38.36
C SER A 288 2.02 -19.14 37.30
N ASP A 289 0.74 -18.81 37.10
CA ASP A 289 0.20 -17.81 36.17
C ASP A 289 0.30 -16.34 36.62
N VAL A 290 0.43 -15.42 35.66
CA VAL A 290 -0.05 -14.01 35.78
C VAL A 290 -0.55 -13.55 34.39
N GLN A 291 -1.75 -12.99 34.31
CA GLN A 291 -2.26 -12.27 33.12
C GLN A 291 -2.51 -10.78 33.43
N PRO A 292 -2.23 -9.87 32.49
CA PRO A 292 -2.80 -8.54 32.48
C PRO A 292 -3.57 -8.18 31.19
N GLY A 293 -4.79 -7.65 31.37
CA GLY A 293 -5.42 -6.62 30.52
C GLY A 293 -5.58 -6.86 29.00
N ARG A 294 -6.80 -7.25 28.57
CA ARG A 294 -7.28 -6.96 27.21
C ARG A 294 -7.92 -5.57 27.14
N ILE A 295 -7.56 -4.79 26.12
CA ILE A 295 -8.35 -3.62 25.69
C ILE A 295 -9.06 -3.99 24.38
N ASN A 296 -10.39 -3.90 24.37
CA ASN A 296 -11.20 -4.21 23.20
C ASN A 296 -11.29 -3.00 22.25
N LEU A 297 -11.06 -3.22 20.96
CA LEU A 297 -11.39 -2.28 19.89
C LEU A 297 -12.36 -2.97 18.92
N GLY A 298 -13.55 -2.37 18.74
CA GLY A 298 -14.69 -3.01 18.08
C GLY A 298 -14.51 -3.22 16.56
N PRO A 299 -15.10 -4.29 15.97
CA PRO A 299 -14.88 -4.64 14.58
C PRO A 299 -15.86 -3.94 13.62
N HIS A 300 -15.42 -2.88 12.94
CA HIS A 300 -16.16 -2.33 11.79
C HIS A 300 -15.33 -2.28 10.48
N LEU A 301 -14.46 -3.28 10.29
CA LEU A 301 -13.76 -3.50 9.01
C LEU A 301 -14.58 -4.44 8.12
N ASN A 302 -15.09 -3.90 7.00
CA ASN A 302 -15.84 -4.64 5.98
C ASN A 302 -14.99 -5.79 5.40
N GLN A 303 -15.30 -7.03 5.79
CA GLN A 303 -14.46 -8.22 5.52
C GLN A 303 -14.17 -8.43 4.03
N LYS A 304 -15.13 -8.16 3.13
CA LYS A 304 -14.95 -8.31 1.67
C LYS A 304 -13.88 -7.35 1.09
N ASN A 305 -13.55 -6.27 1.81
CA ASN A 305 -12.49 -5.32 1.45
C ASN A 305 -11.22 -5.42 2.30
N SER A 306 -11.13 -6.43 3.17
CA SER A 306 -9.95 -6.67 4.01
C SER A 306 -8.68 -6.98 3.20
N LEU A 307 -7.51 -6.68 3.77
CA LEU A 307 -6.22 -7.02 3.18
C LEU A 307 -6.04 -8.54 3.05
N SER A 308 -6.57 -9.31 4.01
CA SER A 308 -6.52 -10.77 4.03
C SER A 308 -7.32 -11.40 2.89
N ALA A 309 -8.58 -10.98 2.70
CA ALA A 309 -9.41 -11.48 1.59
C ALA A 309 -8.74 -11.22 0.23
N ARG A 310 -8.26 -10.00 0.00
CA ARG A 310 -7.67 -9.59 -1.29
C ARG A 310 -6.36 -10.31 -1.63
N VAL A 311 -5.52 -10.61 -0.63
CA VAL A 311 -4.28 -11.35 -0.85
C VAL A 311 -4.55 -12.85 -1.01
N LYS A 312 -5.55 -13.42 -0.30
CA LYS A 312 -6.03 -14.77 -0.60
C LYS A 312 -6.48 -14.89 -2.05
N THR A 313 -7.36 -14.00 -2.53
CA THR A 313 -7.82 -14.01 -3.93
C THR A 313 -6.69 -13.85 -4.95
N GLU A 314 -5.62 -13.09 -4.65
CA GLU A 314 -4.44 -12.99 -5.53
C GLU A 314 -3.64 -14.30 -5.59
N ILE A 315 -3.48 -15.00 -4.45
CA ILE A 315 -2.79 -16.29 -4.38
C ILE A 315 -3.60 -17.37 -5.11
N ASP A 316 -4.91 -17.45 -4.83
CA ASP A 316 -5.81 -18.41 -5.48
C ASP A 316 -5.88 -18.17 -7.00
N ARG A 317 -5.93 -16.90 -7.45
CA ARG A 317 -5.85 -16.52 -8.89
C ARG A 317 -4.53 -16.91 -9.57
N ARG A 318 -3.40 -16.90 -8.86
CA ARG A 318 -2.09 -17.26 -9.44
C ARG A 318 -1.88 -18.76 -9.55
N LEU A 319 -2.44 -19.53 -8.63
CA LEU A 319 -2.36 -21.00 -8.61
C LEU A 319 -3.44 -21.65 -9.49
N HIS A 320 -4.59 -20.99 -9.61
CA HIS A 320 -5.67 -21.38 -10.51
C HIS A 320 -5.98 -20.20 -11.45
N PRO A 321 -5.10 -19.92 -12.43
CA PRO A 321 -5.52 -19.11 -13.57
C PRO A 321 -6.70 -19.84 -14.24
N CYS A 322 -7.83 -19.16 -14.40
CA CYS A 322 -9.01 -19.76 -15.00
C CYS A 322 -8.68 -20.33 -16.39
N ARG A 323 -9.11 -21.57 -16.62
CA ARG A 323 -9.31 -22.10 -17.98
C ARG A 323 -10.52 -21.42 -18.61
#